data_AF-A0A392SXE7-F1
#
_entry.id   AF-A0A392SXE7-F1
#
_cell.length_a   1.000
_cell.length_b   1.000
_cell.length_c   1.000
_cell.angle_alpha   90.00
_cell.angle_beta   90.00
_cell.angle_gamma   90.00
#
_symmetry.space_group_name_H-M   'P 1'
#
loop_
_entity.id
_entity.type
_entity.pdbx_description
1 polymer ?
#
loop_
_entity_poly.entity_id
_entity_poly.type
_entity_poly.pdbx_seq_one_letter_code
_entity_poly.pdbx_strand_id
1 'polypeptide(L)' 'SQKSFAQAVTNVCDIPLSQLLQACVKGDNLAIPIPEQKYIARIEACKHNLHGRIIRPKGETPLTIATLKNKLAPI' A
#
# COMPACT_ATOMS: atom_id res chain seq x y z
N SER A 1 -31.67 24.28 -30.61
CA SER A 1 -30.75 25.21 -29.94
C SER A 1 -29.41 24.53 -29.78
N GLN A 2 -28.34 25.08 -30.35
CA GLN A 2 -26.99 24.50 -30.27
C GLN A 2 -26.43 24.75 -28.87
N LYS A 3 -26.19 23.69 -28.09
CA LYS A 3 -25.51 23.80 -26.80
C LYS A 3 -24.06 24.18 -27.06
N SER A 4 -23.51 25.17 -26.36
CA SER A 4 -22.10 25.51 -26.52
C SER A 4 -21.23 24.37 -26.00
N PHE A 5 -20.00 24.23 -26.52
CA PHE A 5 -19.09 23.16 -26.09
C PHE A 5 -18.86 23.18 -24.57
N ALA A 6 -18.68 24.39 -24.00
CA ALA A 6 -18.57 24.57 -22.56
C ALA A 6 -19.80 24.02 -21.81
N GLN A 7 -21.02 24.28 -22.30
CA GLN A 7 -22.23 23.77 -21.66
C GLN A 7 -22.39 22.24 -21.78
N ALA A 8 -21.76 21.60 -22.77
CA ALA A 8 -21.77 20.16 -22.90
C ALA A 8 -20.75 19.47 -21.95
N VAL A 9 -19.58 20.08 -21.72
CA VAL A 9 -18.54 19.54 -20.84
C VAL A 9 -18.67 19.97 -19.37
N THR A 10 -19.41 21.06 -19.10
CA THR A 10 -19.75 21.49 -17.74
C THR A 10 -20.92 20.70 -17.14
N ASN A 11 -21.45 19.70 -17.86
CA ASN A 11 -22.12 18.59 -17.20
C ASN A 11 -21.06 17.77 -16.44
N VAL A 12 -20.65 18.30 -15.28
CA VAL A 12 -20.14 17.51 -14.18
C VAL A 12 -21.31 16.62 -13.77
N CYS A 13 -21.49 15.53 -14.51
CA CYS A 13 -22.26 14.42 -14.02
C CYS A 13 -21.41 13.83 -12.92
N ASP A 14 -21.75 14.11 -11.67
CA ASP A 14 -21.29 13.29 -10.56
C ASP A 14 -21.74 11.86 -10.87
N ILE A 15 -20.85 11.05 -11.47
CA ILE A 15 -21.12 9.65 -11.76
C ILE A 15 -21.15 8.99 -10.39
N PRO A 16 -22.33 8.58 -9.88
CA PRO A 16 -22.37 7.90 -8.61
C PRO A 16 -21.51 6.64 -8.71
N LEU A 17 -20.74 6.35 -7.67
CA LEU A 17 -19.85 5.18 -7.61
C LEU A 17 -20.59 3.86 -7.92
N SER A 18 -21.92 3.83 -7.75
CA SER A 18 -22.80 2.71 -8.11
C SER A 18 -22.89 2.42 -9.61
N GLN A 19 -22.54 3.37 -10.47
CA GLN A 19 -22.45 3.17 -11.92
C GLN A 19 -21.07 2.65 -12.36
N LEU A 20 -20.08 2.70 -11.48
CA LEU A 20 -18.78 2.10 -11.76
C LEU A 20 -18.86 0.59 -11.57
N LEU A 21 -18.28 -0.16 -12.51
CA LEU A 21 -18.13 -1.59 -12.36
C LEU A 21 -17.32 -1.88 -11.10
N GLN A 22 -17.93 -2.59 -10.16
CA GLN A 22 -17.25 -3.01 -8.95
C GLN A 22 -16.15 -4.01 -9.30
N ALA A 23 -14.92 -3.73 -8.86
CA ALA A 23 -13.83 -4.69 -8.94
C ALA A 23 -14.24 -5.96 -8.17
N CYS A 24 -14.63 -7.00 -8.89
CA CYS A 24 -15.11 -8.23 -8.30
C CYS A 24 -14.31 -9.41 -8.80
N VAL A 25 -13.94 -10.26 -7.86
CA VAL A 25 -13.44 -11.59 -8.13
C VAL A 25 -14.62 -12.54 -7.94
N LYS A 26 -15.19 -13.05 -9.03
CA LYS A 26 -16.32 -13.97 -8.98
C LYS A 26 -15.84 -15.42 -9.11
N GLY A 27 -16.05 -16.21 -8.07
CA GLY A 27 -15.84 -17.67 -8.03
C GLY A 27 -16.13 -18.23 -6.64
N ASP A 28 -16.62 -19.47 -6.56
CA ASP A 28 -17.09 -20.06 -5.29
C ASP A 28 -15.95 -20.40 -4.31
N ASN A 29 -14.72 -20.58 -4.81
CA ASN A 29 -13.50 -20.79 -4.01
C ASN A 29 -12.27 -20.30 -4.80
N LEU A 30 -11.92 -19.02 -4.70
CA LEU A 30 -10.65 -18.54 -5.24
C LEU A 30 -9.52 -18.79 -4.24
N ALA A 31 -8.65 -19.74 -4.56
CA ALA A 31 -7.32 -19.83 -3.95
C ALA A 31 -6.30 -19.18 -4.89
N ILE A 32 -5.54 -18.20 -4.39
CA ILE A 32 -4.35 -17.69 -5.09
C ILE A 32 -3.15 -18.44 -4.50
N PRO A 33 -2.67 -19.51 -5.14
CA PRO A 33 -1.53 -20.26 -4.60
C PRO A 33 -0.29 -19.37 -4.65
N ILE A 34 0.39 -19.26 -3.50
CA ILE A 34 1.71 -18.65 -3.42
C ILE A 34 2.70 -19.81 -3.34
N PRO A 35 3.47 -20.09 -4.40
CA PRO A 35 4.49 -21.13 -4.36
C PRO A 35 5.51 -20.81 -3.26
N GLU A 36 5.89 -21.82 -2.50
CA GLU A 36 6.80 -21.67 -1.36
C GLU A 36 8.12 -21.00 -1.78
N GLN A 37 8.68 -21.38 -2.92
CA GLN A 37 9.91 -20.79 -3.47
C GLN A 37 9.74 -19.29 -3.74
N LYS A 38 8.57 -18.86 -4.23
CA LYS A 38 8.27 -17.43 -4.45
C LYS A 38 8.08 -16.69 -3.13
N TYR A 39 7.51 -17.36 -2.12
CA TYR A 39 7.41 -16.80 -0.78
C TYR A 39 8.79 -16.57 -0.16
N ILE A 40 9.66 -17.59 -0.16
CA ILE A 40 11.02 -17.50 0.39
C ILE A 40 11.85 -16.45 -0.37
N ALA A 41 11.81 -16.44 -1.71
CA ALA A 41 12.52 -15.44 -2.50
C ALA A 41 12.07 -14.00 -2.17
N ARG A 42 10.79 -13.79 -1.85
CA ARG A 42 10.28 -12.49 -1.41
C ARG A 42 10.70 -12.13 0.01
N ILE A 43 10.76 -13.09 0.93
CA ILE A 43 11.30 -12.85 2.28
C ILE A 43 12.77 -12.40 2.19
N GLU A 44 13.57 -13.10 1.39
CA GLU A 44 14.97 -12.77 1.16
C GLU A 44 15.16 -11.40 0.49
N ALA A 45 14.32 -11.06 -0.48
CA ALA A 45 14.34 -9.73 -1.09
C ALA A 45 13.88 -8.64 -0.11
N CYS A 46 12.88 -8.92 0.74
CA CYS A 46 12.33 -7.96 1.69
C CYS A 46 13.16 -7.78 2.95
N LYS A 47 14.06 -8.70 3.31
CA LYS A 47 14.84 -8.63 4.57
C LYS A 47 15.66 -7.34 4.69
N HIS A 48 16.07 -6.76 3.57
CA HIS A 48 16.81 -5.49 3.52
C HIS A 48 15.95 -4.28 3.12
N ASN A 49 14.68 -4.48 2.78
CA ASN A 49 13.78 -3.41 2.34
C ASN A 49 13.23 -2.57 3.50
N LEU A 50 13.51 -2.96 4.74
CA LEU A 50 13.27 -2.14 5.93
C LEU A 50 14.32 -1.04 6.03
N HIS A 51 14.37 -0.16 5.03
CA HIS A 51 15.19 1.04 5.11
C HIS A 51 14.56 1.97 6.16
N GLY A 52 15.28 2.21 7.27
CA GLY A 52 14.86 3.14 8.32
C GLY A 52 13.85 2.59 9.34
N ARG A 53 13.59 1.28 9.40
CA ARG A 53 12.75 0.68 10.47
C ARG A 53 13.61 -0.17 11.40
N ILE A 54 13.46 0.07 12.70
CA ILE A 54 14.14 -0.69 13.75
C ILE A 54 13.13 -1.63 14.38
N ILE A 55 13.41 -2.94 14.29
CA ILE A 55 12.62 -3.96 14.96
C ILE A 55 13.03 -3.95 16.43
N ARG A 56 12.03 -3.86 17.31
CA ARG A 56 12.25 -3.78 18.75
C ARG A 56 11.51 -4.90 19.48
N PRO A 57 12.17 -5.63 20.41
CA PRO A 57 11.52 -6.60 21.27
C PRO A 57 10.36 -5.98 22.05
N LYS A 58 9.27 -6.73 22.20
CA LYS A 58 8.12 -6.32 22.99
C LYS A 58 8.54 -6.16 24.46
N GLY A 59 8.29 -4.98 25.02
CA GLY A 59 8.62 -4.65 26.42
C GLY A 59 9.93 -3.88 26.63
N GLU A 60 10.66 -3.56 25.55
CA GLU A 60 11.86 -2.73 25.68
C GLU A 60 11.50 -1.26 25.98
N THR A 61 12.29 -0.60 26.83
CA THR A 61 12.06 0.76 27.33
C THR A 61 11.95 1.78 26.20
N PRO A 62 10.88 2.58 26.04
CA PRO A 62 10.73 3.52 24.93
C PRO A 62 11.99 4.36 24.68
N LEU A 63 12.51 4.32 23.45
CA LEU A 63 13.75 5.00 23.09
C LEU A 63 13.40 6.37 22.52
N THR A 64 14.07 7.41 23.02
CA THR A 64 13.91 8.75 22.44
C THR A 64 14.62 8.83 21.10
N ILE A 65 14.12 9.69 20.21
CA ILE A 65 14.70 9.92 18.87
C ILE A 65 16.17 10.36 18.99
N ALA A 66 16.52 11.15 20.01
CA ALA A 66 17.89 11.62 20.25
C ALA A 66 18.84 10.46 20.57
N THR A 67 18.47 9.58 21.51
CA THR A 67 19.26 8.39 21.85
C THR A 67 19.38 7.45 20.66
N LEU A 68 18.31 7.35 19.86
CA LEU A 68 18.33 6.54 18.65
C LEU A 68 19.34 7.06 17.61
N LYS A 69 19.33 8.36 17.32
CA LYS A 69 20.28 8.98 16.39
C LYS A 69 21.72 8.78 16.83
N ASN A 70 22.00 8.94 18.13
CA ASN A 70 23.34 8.71 18.68
C ASN A 70 23.80 7.25 18.52
N LYS A 71 22.89 6.28 18.68
CA LYS A 71 23.21 4.85 18.49
C LYS A 71 23.45 4.47 17.02
N LEU A 72 22.87 5.20 16.08
CA LEU A 72 22.98 4.94 14.63
C LEU A 72 24.05 5.79 13.95
N ALA A 73 24.75 6.66 14.69
CA ALA A 73 25.84 7.45 14.14
C ALA A 73 26.97 6.53 13.65
N PRO A 74 27.66 6.86 12.54
CA PRO A 74 28.86 6.14 12.12
C PRO A 74 29.90 6.12 13.24
N ILE A 75 30.61 5.01 13.39
CA ILE A 75 31.74 4.87 14.32
C ILE A 75 32.89 5.77 13.86
#